data_AF-A0A3T0D1X6-F1
#
_entry.id   AF-A0A3T0D1X6-F1
#
_cell.length_a   1.000
_cell.length_b   1.000
_cell.length_c   1.000
_cell.angle_alpha   90.00
_cell.angle_beta   90.00
_cell.angle_gamma   90.00
#
_symmetry.space_group_name_H-M   'P 1'
#
loop_
_entity.id
_entity.type
_entity.pdbx_description
1 polymer ?
#
loop_
_entity_poly.entity_id
_entity_poly.type
_entity_poly.pdbx_seq_one_letter_code
_entity_poly.pdbx_strand_id
1 'polypeptide(L)'
;MGKKFLSFLGANNYTPSTYTLNILDKNDSKYAKYTQVVLLEKICNQWDEDAKGFIFVTQEAKRVNWDGGDENNQSLKREIEKLKEAGTIKFEVEAVEIPNGFSEQDIWKIFEIVVNHIEEEDEIVFDITHGYRYLPMLIVVMLSYLKTVKNINILGIYYGLFEVKDSNKPILNFTPFIDLLDLSFGVSAFLHFGDGSYLENTLLCKKDVCVKNEKQKLIQSGLDIEIAEKKIEKMFASNEWFKGINDLISFAKSLRNFTDSIFTLRGRCTQNRDESIFAAHKDLREKIEKVQNLDADISSLSN
;
A
#
# COMPACT_ATOMS: atom_id res chain seq x y z
N MET A 1 0.40 -16.72 5.37
CA MET A 1 -0.15 -15.81 4.33
C MET A 1 -1.66 -15.77 4.39
N GLY A 2 -2.20 -14.74 5.02
CA GLY A 2 -3.61 -14.39 5.00
C GLY A 2 -3.81 -12.89 4.76
N LYS A 3 -5.04 -12.49 4.43
CA LYS A 3 -5.41 -11.06 4.33
C LYS A 3 -5.85 -10.54 5.68
N LYS A 4 -5.29 -9.41 6.11
CA LYS A 4 -5.62 -8.80 7.40
C LYS A 4 -6.04 -7.34 7.25
N PHE A 5 -7.19 -7.02 7.81
CA PHE A 5 -7.67 -5.65 7.97
C PHE A 5 -7.27 -5.15 9.36
N LEU A 6 -6.55 -4.04 9.43
CA LEU A 6 -6.09 -3.43 10.68
C LEU A 6 -6.69 -2.04 10.80
N SER A 7 -7.22 -1.69 11.97
CA SER A 7 -7.67 -0.33 12.24
C SER A 7 -7.51 0.00 13.72
N PHE A 8 -7.36 1.28 14.03
CA PHE A 8 -7.50 1.79 15.39
C PHE A 8 -8.90 2.39 15.58
N LEU A 9 -9.43 2.32 16.81
CA LEU A 9 -10.69 2.95 17.16
C LEU A 9 -10.51 3.83 18.41
N GLY A 10 -10.91 5.09 18.29
CA GLY A 10 -10.86 6.07 19.38
C GLY A 10 -12.15 6.10 20.20
N ALA A 11 -12.13 6.88 21.29
CA ALA A 11 -13.26 7.08 22.20
C ALA A 11 -14.09 8.35 21.90
N ASN A 12 -13.78 9.05 20.80
CA ASN A 12 -14.53 10.25 20.42
C ASN A 12 -15.97 9.89 20.02
N ASN A 13 -16.89 10.83 20.21
CA ASN A 13 -18.25 10.69 19.70
C ASN A 13 -18.27 10.99 18.19
N TYR A 14 -18.35 9.95 17.37
CA TYR A 14 -18.33 10.07 15.92
C TYR A 14 -19.72 10.44 15.38
N THR A 15 -19.76 11.43 14.49
CA THR A 15 -20.99 11.81 13.79
C THR A 15 -21.12 11.03 12.48
N PRO A 16 -22.26 10.35 12.23
CA PRO A 16 -22.55 9.74 10.94
C PRO A 16 -22.36 10.72 9.78
N SER A 17 -21.58 10.31 8.79
CA SER A 17 -21.12 11.15 7.68
C SER A 17 -21.13 10.35 6.38
N THR A 18 -21.16 11.05 5.24
CA THR A 18 -20.98 10.42 3.94
C THR A 18 -19.50 10.37 3.62
N TYR A 19 -18.98 9.20 3.26
CA TYR A 19 -17.58 8.99 2.90
C TYR A 19 -17.43 8.66 1.41
N THR A 20 -16.32 9.09 0.81
CA THR A 20 -15.97 8.81 -0.60
C THR A 20 -14.50 8.38 -0.71
N LEU A 21 -14.20 7.32 -1.47
CA LEU A 21 -12.82 6.92 -1.78
C LEU A 21 -12.30 7.65 -3.03
N ASN A 22 -13.20 7.99 -3.95
CA ASN A 22 -12.92 8.75 -5.15
C ASN A 22 -13.80 10.01 -5.22
N ILE A 23 -13.21 11.15 -4.88
CA ILE A 23 -13.87 12.47 -4.89
C ILE A 23 -14.47 12.81 -6.27
N LEU A 24 -13.91 12.25 -7.35
CA LEU A 24 -14.39 12.47 -8.72
C LEU A 24 -15.60 11.60 -9.09
N ASP A 25 -15.83 10.51 -8.37
CA ASP A 25 -16.97 9.62 -8.60
C ASP A 25 -18.13 9.99 -7.66
N LYS A 26 -19.14 10.67 -8.22
CA LYS A 26 -20.33 11.09 -7.48
C LYS A 26 -21.18 9.92 -6.96
N ASN A 27 -21.02 8.72 -7.52
CA ASN A 27 -21.72 7.52 -7.07
C ASN A 27 -20.93 6.79 -5.97
N ASP A 28 -19.65 7.12 -5.79
CA ASP A 28 -18.81 6.56 -4.74
C ASP A 28 -19.04 7.29 -3.41
N SER A 29 -20.22 7.09 -2.84
CA SER A 29 -20.59 7.62 -1.54
C SER A 29 -21.14 6.52 -0.63
N LYS A 30 -20.76 6.56 0.65
CA LYS A 30 -21.31 5.66 1.67
C LYS A 30 -21.58 6.41 2.96
N TYR A 31 -22.81 6.39 3.41
CA TYR A 31 -23.18 6.90 4.72
C TYR A 31 -22.81 5.88 5.80
N ALA A 32 -21.95 6.29 6.74
CA ALA A 32 -21.53 5.47 7.86
C ALA A 32 -21.12 6.34 9.04
N LYS A 33 -21.16 5.76 10.24
CA LYS A 33 -20.59 6.40 11.44
C LYS A 33 -19.07 6.18 11.53
N TYR A 34 -18.63 4.98 11.19
CA TYR A 34 -17.26 4.52 11.32
C TYR A 34 -16.65 4.30 9.94
N THR A 35 -15.45 4.84 9.68
CA THR A 35 -14.74 4.64 8.41
C THR A 35 -14.38 3.18 8.17
N GLN A 36 -14.18 2.41 9.25
CA GLN A 36 -13.91 0.98 9.20
C GLN A 36 -15.00 0.23 8.42
N VAL A 37 -16.28 0.59 8.60
CA VAL A 37 -17.42 -0.03 7.89
C VAL A 37 -17.29 0.23 6.38
N VAL A 38 -16.96 1.46 6.00
CA VAL A 38 -16.80 1.85 4.59
C VAL A 38 -15.64 1.08 3.94
N LEU A 39 -14.51 0.95 4.64
CA LEU A 39 -13.34 0.23 4.14
C LEU A 39 -13.58 -1.28 4.04
N LEU A 40 -14.21 -1.89 5.05
CA LEU A 40 -14.59 -3.30 5.00
C LEU A 40 -15.52 -3.58 3.80
N GLU A 41 -16.53 -2.74 3.61
CA GLU A 41 -17.51 -2.91 2.53
C GLU A 41 -16.96 -2.60 1.13
N LYS A 42 -16.07 -1.62 0.97
CA LYS A 42 -15.59 -1.20 -0.36
C LYS A 42 -14.26 -1.82 -0.75
N ILE A 43 -13.38 -2.11 0.20
CA ILE A 43 -12.02 -2.61 -0.07
C ILE A 43 -11.91 -4.12 0.22
N CYS A 44 -12.58 -4.61 1.27
CA CYS A 44 -12.39 -5.98 1.76
C CYS A 44 -13.53 -6.95 1.39
N ASN A 45 -14.54 -6.50 0.63
CA ASN A 45 -15.75 -7.30 0.33
C ASN A 45 -15.52 -8.55 -0.53
N GLN A 46 -14.37 -8.64 -1.21
CA GLN A 46 -13.98 -9.80 -2.01
C GLN A 46 -13.05 -10.76 -1.27
N TRP A 47 -12.80 -10.53 0.02
CA TRP A 47 -11.98 -11.41 0.83
C TRP A 47 -12.77 -12.64 1.27
N ASP A 48 -12.08 -13.76 1.38
CA ASP A 48 -12.62 -15.05 1.79
C ASP A 48 -12.68 -15.18 3.32
N GLU A 49 -13.14 -16.34 3.79
CA GLU A 49 -13.33 -16.66 5.20
C GLU A 49 -12.00 -16.79 5.97
N ASP A 50 -10.88 -16.99 5.26
CA ASP A 50 -9.53 -17.12 5.83
C ASP A 50 -8.92 -15.77 6.23
N ALA A 51 -9.49 -14.67 5.75
CA ALA A 51 -9.09 -13.33 6.15
C ALA A 51 -9.42 -13.05 7.63
N LYS A 52 -8.81 -11.99 8.20
CA LYS A 52 -9.08 -11.55 9.58
C LYS A 52 -9.11 -10.04 9.69
N GLY A 53 -9.92 -9.50 10.58
CA GLY A 53 -9.91 -8.09 10.95
C GLY A 53 -9.54 -7.87 12.42
N PHE A 54 -8.70 -6.89 12.69
CA PHE A 54 -8.30 -6.51 14.04
C PHE A 54 -8.52 -5.01 14.25
N ILE A 55 -9.35 -4.67 15.23
CA ILE A 55 -9.64 -3.30 15.64
C ILE A 55 -8.96 -3.05 16.98
N PHE A 56 -7.88 -2.28 16.97
CA PHE A 56 -7.14 -1.94 18.17
C PHE A 56 -7.87 -0.85 18.96
N VAL A 57 -8.26 -1.18 20.19
CA VAL A 57 -9.11 -0.35 21.06
C VAL A 57 -8.48 -0.16 22.43
N THR A 58 -8.57 1.05 22.98
CA THR A 58 -8.38 1.22 24.43
C THR A 58 -9.63 0.73 25.17
N GLN A 59 -9.53 0.49 26.48
CA GLN A 59 -10.71 0.09 27.28
C GLN A 59 -11.87 1.08 27.14
N GLU A 60 -11.58 2.39 27.12
CA GLU A 60 -12.61 3.41 26.95
C GLU A 60 -13.20 3.41 25.53
N ALA A 61 -12.37 3.29 24.48
CA ALA A 61 -12.86 3.18 23.11
C ALA A 61 -13.72 1.93 22.91
N LYS A 62 -13.34 0.83 23.56
CA LYS A 62 -14.11 -0.42 23.55
C LYS A 62 -15.49 -0.22 24.18
N ARG A 63 -15.52 0.35 25.38
CA ARG A 63 -16.77 0.64 26.12
C ARG A 63 -17.70 1.58 25.38
N VAL A 64 -17.17 2.61 24.71
CA VAL A 64 -17.99 3.68 24.13
C VAL A 64 -18.36 3.42 22.67
N ASN A 65 -17.46 2.85 21.86
CA ASN A 65 -17.64 2.77 20.40
C ASN A 65 -17.61 1.34 19.84
N TRP A 66 -16.95 0.38 20.50
CA TRP A 66 -16.96 -1.01 20.04
C TRP A 66 -18.21 -1.76 20.52
N ASP A 67 -18.35 -1.89 21.84
CA ASP A 67 -19.49 -2.50 22.52
C ASP A 67 -20.60 -1.46 22.77
N GLY A 68 -20.20 -0.22 23.05
CA GLY A 68 -21.10 0.91 23.31
C GLY A 68 -21.79 1.40 22.05
N GLY A 69 -23.11 1.52 22.12
CA GLY A 69 -23.90 2.19 21.10
C GLY A 69 -24.12 3.66 21.44
N ASP A 70 -24.49 4.44 20.42
CA ASP A 70 -25.13 5.74 20.67
C ASP A 70 -26.60 5.59 21.08
N GLU A 71 -27.32 6.71 21.12
CA GLU A 71 -28.77 6.79 21.32
C GLU A 71 -29.59 5.92 20.35
N ASN A 72 -29.03 5.60 19.18
CA ASN A 72 -29.63 4.71 18.18
C ASN A 72 -29.07 3.29 18.26
N ASN A 73 -28.34 2.97 19.34
CA ASN A 73 -27.73 1.67 19.59
C ASN A 73 -26.69 1.28 18.51
N GLN A 74 -26.08 2.24 17.81
CA GLN A 74 -25.06 2.00 16.78
C GLN A 74 -23.66 1.95 17.40
N SER A 75 -23.07 0.76 17.41
CA SER A 75 -21.68 0.50 17.76
C SER A 75 -20.93 -0.09 16.56
N LEU A 76 -19.60 0.02 16.52
CA LEU A 76 -18.82 -0.52 15.41
C LEU A 76 -19.03 -2.04 15.28
N LYS A 77 -19.06 -2.77 16.40
CA LYS A 77 -19.29 -4.21 16.41
C LYS A 77 -20.59 -4.58 15.68
N ARG A 78 -21.69 -3.89 15.98
CA ARG A 78 -23.00 -4.15 15.37
C ARG A 78 -23.05 -3.80 13.89
N GLU A 79 -22.39 -2.72 13.48
CA GLU A 79 -22.31 -2.38 12.05
C GLU A 79 -21.51 -3.43 11.25
N ILE A 80 -20.46 -3.98 11.85
CA ILE A 80 -19.70 -5.10 11.26
C ILE A 80 -20.56 -6.38 11.21
N GLU A 81 -21.29 -6.70 12.27
CA GLU A 81 -22.22 -7.85 12.30
C GLU A 81 -23.26 -7.74 11.17
N LYS A 82 -23.82 -6.55 10.92
CA LYS A 82 -24.73 -6.32 9.79
C LYS A 82 -24.07 -6.57 8.44
N LEU A 83 -22.81 -6.15 8.24
CA LEU A 83 -22.07 -6.44 7.00
C LEU A 83 -21.89 -7.95 6.79
N LYS A 84 -21.66 -8.69 7.88
CA LYS A 84 -21.50 -10.15 7.84
C LYS A 84 -22.82 -10.87 7.56
N GLU A 85 -23.91 -10.48 8.23
CA GLU A 85 -25.26 -11.02 7.99
C GLU A 85 -25.73 -10.77 6.54
N ALA A 86 -25.36 -9.62 5.96
CA ALA A 86 -25.63 -9.30 4.57
C ALA A 86 -24.73 -10.08 3.57
N GLY A 87 -23.72 -10.81 4.05
CA GLY A 87 -22.75 -11.51 3.20
C GLY A 87 -21.75 -10.58 2.49
N THR A 88 -21.68 -9.31 2.90
CA THR A 88 -20.74 -8.32 2.35
C THR A 88 -19.30 -8.63 2.74
N ILE A 89 -19.09 -9.11 3.97
CA ILE A 89 -17.82 -9.65 4.44
C ILE A 89 -18.02 -11.08 4.92
N LYS A 90 -16.99 -11.92 4.76
CA LYS A 90 -17.05 -13.37 5.07
C LYS A 90 -16.15 -13.79 6.22
N PHE A 91 -15.36 -12.87 6.76
CA PHE A 91 -14.36 -13.12 7.77
C PHE A 91 -14.70 -12.47 9.11
N GLU A 92 -14.03 -12.91 10.16
CA GLU A 92 -14.20 -12.34 11.50
C GLU A 92 -13.41 -11.05 11.68
N VAL A 93 -14.02 -10.09 12.37
CA VAL A 93 -13.36 -8.86 12.82
C VAL A 93 -13.50 -8.76 14.32
N GLU A 94 -12.37 -8.72 15.03
CA GLU A 94 -12.35 -8.69 16.49
C GLU A 94 -11.67 -7.42 17.03
N ALA A 95 -12.02 -7.09 18.28
CA ALA A 95 -11.37 -6.01 19.00
C ALA A 95 -10.18 -6.53 19.80
N VAL A 96 -9.05 -5.86 19.65
CA VAL A 96 -7.80 -6.14 20.38
C VAL A 96 -7.54 -4.99 21.34
N GLU A 97 -7.48 -5.28 22.65
CA GLU A 97 -7.23 -4.25 23.65
C GLU A 97 -5.77 -3.79 23.63
N ILE A 98 -5.58 -2.47 23.64
CA ILE A 98 -4.27 -1.80 23.69
C ILE A 98 -4.24 -0.77 24.83
N PRO A 99 -3.06 -0.44 25.39
CA PRO A 99 -2.94 0.64 26.36
C PRO A 99 -3.21 2.01 25.72
N ASN A 100 -3.36 3.05 26.54
CA ASN A 100 -3.66 4.41 26.09
C ASN A 100 -2.48 5.13 25.40
N GLY A 101 -1.26 4.64 25.58
CA GLY A 101 -0.06 5.19 24.93
C GLY A 101 0.39 6.54 25.49
N PHE A 102 0.20 6.77 26.79
CA PHE A 102 0.67 7.99 27.46
C PHE A 102 2.10 7.88 28.01
N SER A 103 2.73 6.72 27.87
CA SER A 103 4.12 6.47 28.23
C SER A 103 4.87 5.75 27.10
N GLU A 104 6.19 5.82 27.10
CA GLU A 104 7.03 5.06 26.17
C GLU A 104 6.78 3.55 26.29
N GLN A 105 6.59 3.04 27.50
CA GLN A 105 6.27 1.64 27.75
C GLN A 105 4.94 1.24 27.11
N ASP A 106 3.95 2.12 27.13
CA ASP A 106 2.67 1.86 26.47
C ASP A 106 2.81 1.87 24.95
N ILE A 107 3.62 2.78 24.39
CA ILE A 107 3.90 2.82 22.95
C ILE A 107 4.57 1.52 22.49
N TRP A 108 5.56 1.02 23.23
CA TRP A 108 6.19 -0.28 22.94
C TRP A 108 5.20 -1.44 23.04
N LYS A 109 4.33 -1.46 24.05
CA LYS A 109 3.28 -2.48 24.14
C LYS A 109 2.31 -2.42 22.95
N ILE A 110 1.92 -1.23 22.50
CA ILE A 110 1.08 -1.08 21.29
C ILE A 110 1.80 -1.68 20.09
N PHE A 111 3.07 -1.35 19.90
CA PHE A 111 3.89 -1.90 18.84
C PHE A 111 3.92 -3.44 18.88
N GLU A 112 4.22 -4.04 20.03
CA GLU A 112 4.27 -5.48 20.22
C GLU A 112 2.92 -6.15 19.92
N ILE A 113 1.82 -5.59 20.45
CA ILE A 113 0.47 -6.10 20.22
C ILE A 113 0.16 -6.10 18.72
N VAL A 114 0.33 -4.97 18.03
CA VAL A 114 0.04 -4.87 16.60
C VAL A 114 0.89 -5.84 15.80
N VAL A 115 2.21 -5.87 16.05
CA VAL A 115 3.14 -6.74 15.33
C VAL A 115 2.79 -8.21 15.54
N ASN A 116 2.39 -8.64 16.74
CA ASN A 116 2.07 -10.03 17.03
C ASN A 116 0.78 -10.54 16.35
N HIS A 117 -0.12 -9.65 15.93
CA HIS A 117 -1.32 -10.04 15.17
C HIS A 117 -1.05 -10.20 13.67
N ILE A 118 0.15 -9.88 13.21
CA ILE A 118 0.57 -9.95 11.82
C ILE A 118 1.55 -11.12 11.67
N GLU A 119 1.31 -12.00 10.72
CA GLU A 119 2.17 -13.16 10.43
C GLU A 119 3.06 -12.85 9.22
N GLU A 120 3.98 -13.77 8.94
CA GLU A 120 4.85 -13.65 7.77
C GLU A 120 4.05 -13.73 6.46
N GLU A 121 4.45 -12.90 5.50
CA GLU A 121 3.87 -12.81 4.16
C GLU A 121 2.40 -12.38 4.11
N ASP A 122 1.83 -11.87 5.21
CA ASP A 122 0.46 -11.40 5.23
C ASP A 122 0.22 -10.20 4.32
N GLU A 123 -0.99 -10.12 3.77
CA GLU A 123 -1.45 -9.00 2.95
C GLU A 123 -2.33 -8.05 3.77
N ILE A 124 -1.92 -6.79 3.92
CA ILE A 124 -2.49 -5.87 4.91
C ILE A 124 -3.25 -4.73 4.25
N VAL A 125 -4.47 -4.49 4.73
CA VAL A 125 -5.16 -3.19 4.60
C VAL A 125 -5.16 -2.51 5.96
N PHE A 126 -4.61 -1.28 6.03
CA PHE A 126 -4.52 -0.53 7.28
C PHE A 126 -5.32 0.77 7.22
N ASP A 127 -6.35 0.86 8.06
CA ASP A 127 -7.04 2.11 8.35
C ASP A 127 -6.32 2.89 9.48
N ILE A 128 -5.83 4.07 9.13
CA ILE A 128 -5.11 4.98 10.03
C ILE A 128 -5.95 6.20 10.43
N THR A 129 -7.25 6.20 10.11
CA THR A 129 -8.20 7.31 10.35
C THR A 129 -8.27 7.73 11.81
N HIS A 130 -8.38 6.74 12.69
CA HIS A 130 -8.74 6.98 14.09
C HIS A 130 -7.58 6.58 15.00
N GLY A 131 -6.66 7.50 15.24
CA GLY A 131 -5.55 7.28 16.16
C GLY A 131 -5.18 8.52 16.97
N TYR A 132 -4.48 8.33 18.09
CA TYR A 132 -3.79 9.42 18.79
C TYR A 132 -2.82 10.14 17.86
N ARG A 133 -2.55 11.42 18.12
CA ARG A 133 -1.71 12.29 17.25
C ARG A 133 -0.31 11.75 16.96
N TYR A 134 0.23 10.87 17.81
CA TYR A 134 1.53 10.22 17.59
C TYR A 134 1.45 8.91 16.80
N LEU A 135 0.27 8.27 16.71
CA LEU A 135 0.11 6.98 16.03
C LEU A 135 0.53 7.01 14.55
N PRO A 136 0.28 8.08 13.76
CA PRO A 136 0.78 8.12 12.39
C PRO A 136 2.30 7.90 12.27
N MET A 137 3.08 8.51 13.18
CA MET A 137 4.54 8.29 13.22
C MET A 137 4.89 6.85 13.60
N LEU A 138 4.21 6.30 14.62
CA LEU A 138 4.41 4.92 15.03
C LEU A 138 4.07 3.94 13.91
N ILE A 139 2.99 4.19 13.16
CA ILE A 139 2.52 3.33 12.06
C ILE A 139 3.55 3.28 10.94
N VAL A 140 4.16 4.41 10.56
CA VAL A 140 5.23 4.42 9.54
C VAL A 140 6.41 3.55 9.97
N VAL A 141 6.84 3.64 11.23
CA VAL A 141 7.91 2.81 11.79
C VAL A 141 7.50 1.33 11.84
N MET A 142 6.29 1.02 12.31
CA MET A 142 5.75 -0.34 12.34
C MET A 142 5.70 -0.97 10.95
N LEU A 143 5.20 -0.25 9.95
CA LEU A 143 5.11 -0.73 8.58
C LEU A 143 6.49 -1.02 8.00
N SER A 144 7.47 -0.13 8.23
CA SER A 144 8.86 -0.35 7.80
C SER A 144 9.46 -1.61 8.45
N TYR A 145 9.24 -1.78 9.76
CA TYR A 145 9.69 -2.97 10.50
C TYR A 145 9.03 -4.24 9.96
N LEU A 146 7.70 -4.26 9.83
CA LEU A 146 6.94 -5.44 9.41
C LEU A 146 7.29 -5.87 7.99
N LYS A 147 7.49 -4.93 7.08
CA LYS A 147 7.93 -5.25 5.71
C LYS A 147 9.31 -5.89 5.70
N THR A 148 10.22 -5.39 6.53
CA THR A 148 11.60 -5.89 6.60
C THR A 148 11.68 -7.25 7.30
N VAL A 149 10.98 -7.41 8.42
CA VAL A 149 11.13 -8.59 9.29
C VAL A 149 10.13 -9.69 8.98
N LYS A 150 8.90 -9.33 8.58
CA LYS A 150 7.82 -10.29 8.30
C LYS A 150 7.46 -10.41 6.82
N ASN A 151 8.15 -9.69 5.94
CA ASN A 151 7.91 -9.72 4.49
C ASN A 151 6.42 -9.49 4.11
N ILE A 152 5.74 -8.58 4.82
CA ILE A 152 4.31 -8.32 4.58
C ILE A 152 4.11 -7.57 3.26
N ASN A 153 2.94 -7.77 2.64
CA ASN A 153 2.49 -7.00 1.49
C ASN A 153 1.45 -5.97 1.94
N ILE A 154 1.57 -4.71 1.49
CA ILE A 154 0.59 -3.66 1.80
C ILE A 154 -0.36 -3.51 0.63
N LEU A 155 -1.61 -3.94 0.82
CA LEU A 155 -2.68 -3.77 -0.16
C LEU A 155 -3.25 -2.36 -0.17
N GLY A 156 -3.29 -1.70 1.00
CA GLY A 156 -3.83 -0.36 1.10
C GLY A 156 -3.62 0.28 2.47
N ILE A 157 -3.33 1.58 2.49
CA ILE A 157 -3.36 2.40 3.70
C ILE A 157 -4.37 3.52 3.50
N TYR A 158 -5.33 3.64 4.39
CA TYR A 158 -6.45 4.55 4.23
C TYR A 158 -6.63 5.48 5.42
N TYR A 159 -6.98 6.73 5.14
CA TYR A 159 -7.22 7.75 6.16
C TYR A 159 -8.46 8.57 5.80
N GLY A 160 -9.48 8.49 6.64
CA GLY A 160 -10.71 9.28 6.55
C GLY A 160 -10.49 10.69 7.07
N LEU A 161 -10.82 11.68 6.25
CA LEU A 161 -10.80 13.08 6.65
C LEU A 161 -12.07 13.45 7.44
N PHE A 162 -12.20 12.87 8.64
CA PHE A 162 -13.40 13.02 9.47
C PHE A 162 -13.62 14.45 10.01
N GLU A 163 -12.54 15.24 10.11
CA GLU A 163 -12.54 16.62 10.63
C GLU A 163 -13.02 17.65 9.58
N VAL A 164 -13.11 17.25 8.32
CA VAL A 164 -13.62 18.14 7.26
C VAL A 164 -15.10 18.43 7.54
N LYS A 165 -15.44 19.73 7.55
CA LYS A 165 -16.79 20.22 7.85
C LYS A 165 -17.81 19.94 6.73
N ASP A 166 -17.34 19.45 5.59
CA ASP A 166 -18.20 19.06 4.48
C ASP A 166 -19.04 17.82 4.85
N SER A 167 -20.22 17.75 4.26
CA SER A 167 -21.10 16.59 4.26
C SER A 167 -20.45 15.34 3.65
N ASN A 168 -19.56 15.53 2.66
CA ASN A 168 -18.84 14.46 2.01
C ASN A 168 -17.38 14.44 2.46
N LYS A 169 -16.99 13.37 3.15
CA LYS A 169 -15.69 13.22 3.81
C LYS A 169 -14.82 12.25 3.01
N PRO A 170 -13.73 12.73 2.38
CA PRO A 170 -12.89 11.86 1.59
C PRO A 170 -12.09 10.88 2.46
N ILE A 171 -11.90 9.67 1.94
CA ILE A 171 -10.96 8.68 2.45
C ILE A 171 -9.77 8.69 1.49
N LEU A 172 -8.62 9.13 1.99
CA LEU A 172 -7.39 9.21 1.22
C LEU A 172 -6.65 7.87 1.26
N ASN A 173 -6.08 7.49 0.11
CA ASN A 173 -5.17 6.36 0.01
C ASN A 173 -3.71 6.83 0.16
N PHE A 174 -3.06 6.41 1.24
CA PHE A 174 -1.68 6.74 1.59
C PHE A 174 -0.64 5.71 1.12
N THR A 175 -1.07 4.61 0.48
CA THR A 175 -0.18 3.59 -0.08
C THR A 175 0.96 4.17 -0.94
N PRO A 176 0.72 5.18 -1.81
CA PRO A 176 1.79 5.77 -2.63
C PRO A 176 2.97 6.35 -1.81
N PHE A 177 2.75 6.75 -0.57
CA PHE A 177 3.83 7.27 0.29
C PHE A 177 4.71 6.15 0.86
N ILE A 178 4.14 4.96 1.09
CA ILE A 178 4.94 3.78 1.43
C ILE A 178 5.73 3.30 0.22
N ASP A 179 5.15 3.41 -0.97
CA ASP A 179 5.84 3.09 -2.23
C ASP A 179 7.05 4.00 -2.44
N LEU A 180 6.90 5.30 -2.13
CA LEU A 180 8.01 6.25 -2.15
C LEU A 180 9.08 5.92 -1.10
N LEU A 181 8.67 5.47 0.08
CA LEU A 181 9.60 5.03 1.12
C LEU A 181 10.41 3.81 0.66
N ASP A 182 9.77 2.82 0.03
CA ASP A 182 10.47 1.67 -0.57
C ASP A 182 11.47 2.14 -1.64
N LEU A 183 11.05 3.05 -2.51
CA LEU A 183 11.92 3.59 -3.55
C LEU A 183 13.16 4.25 -2.93
N SER A 184 12.98 5.03 -1.85
CA SER A 184 14.07 5.66 -1.10
C SER A 184 15.06 4.62 -0.56
N PHE A 185 14.57 3.50 -0.01
CA PHE A 185 15.42 2.40 0.44
C PHE A 185 16.19 1.75 -0.72
N GLY A 186 15.54 1.54 -1.87
CA GLY A 186 16.20 1.01 -3.06
C GLY A 186 17.30 1.93 -3.60
N VAL A 187 17.05 3.24 -3.62
CA VAL A 187 18.05 4.24 -4.01
C VAL A 187 19.20 4.27 -2.99
N SER A 188 18.90 4.21 -1.69
CA SER A 188 19.94 4.18 -0.64
C SER A 188 20.82 2.92 -0.75
N ALA A 189 20.20 1.75 -0.93
CA ALA A 189 20.94 0.49 -1.13
C ALA A 189 21.87 0.58 -2.35
N PHE A 190 21.39 1.19 -3.43
CA PHE A 190 22.21 1.45 -4.60
C PHE A 190 23.37 2.40 -4.29
N LEU A 191 23.12 3.57 -3.70
CA LEU A 191 24.17 4.57 -3.45
C LEU A 191 25.27 4.08 -2.50
N HIS A 192 24.92 3.27 -1.51
CA HIS A 192 25.89 2.80 -0.50
C HIS A 192 26.55 1.48 -0.85
N PHE A 193 25.84 0.56 -1.53
CA PHE A 193 26.31 -0.81 -1.75
C PHE A 193 26.42 -1.20 -3.23
N GLY A 194 25.99 -0.35 -4.16
CA GLY A 194 25.94 -0.67 -5.59
C GLY A 194 24.89 -1.73 -5.94
N ASP A 195 23.98 -2.04 -5.02
CA ASP A 195 22.94 -3.05 -5.20
C ASP A 195 21.68 -2.43 -5.82
N GLY A 196 21.45 -2.73 -7.10
CA GLY A 196 20.26 -2.31 -7.85
C GLY A 196 19.06 -3.26 -7.72
N SER A 197 19.20 -4.40 -7.04
CA SER A 197 18.18 -5.45 -7.00
C SER A 197 16.90 -5.00 -6.30
N TYR A 198 17.02 -4.31 -5.17
CA TYR A 198 15.88 -3.79 -4.43
C TYR A 198 15.11 -2.74 -5.23
N LEU A 199 15.84 -1.85 -5.91
CA LEU A 199 15.26 -0.82 -6.77
C LEU A 199 14.52 -1.45 -7.97
N GLU A 200 15.13 -2.43 -8.63
CA GLU A 200 14.51 -3.17 -9.73
C GLU A 200 13.21 -3.85 -9.28
N ASN A 201 13.27 -4.62 -8.19
CA ASN A 201 12.12 -5.37 -7.68
C ASN A 201 10.98 -4.44 -7.27
N THR A 202 11.30 -3.33 -6.61
CA THR A 202 10.31 -2.31 -6.22
C THR A 202 9.62 -1.75 -7.46
N LEU A 203 10.38 -1.30 -8.47
CA LEU A 203 9.82 -0.71 -9.69
C LEU A 203 8.99 -1.71 -10.51
N LEU A 204 9.44 -2.96 -10.63
CA LEU A 204 8.68 -4.03 -11.29
C LEU A 204 7.35 -4.28 -10.59
N CYS A 205 7.38 -4.45 -9.26
CA CYS A 205 6.16 -4.68 -8.47
C CYS A 205 5.16 -3.52 -8.66
N LYS A 206 5.61 -2.26 -8.67
CA LYS A 206 4.72 -1.12 -8.88
C LYS A 206 4.11 -1.09 -10.27
N LYS A 207 4.90 -1.41 -11.30
CA LYS A 207 4.41 -1.53 -12.67
C LYS A 207 3.30 -2.59 -12.76
N ASP A 208 3.53 -3.77 -12.17
CA ASP A 208 2.57 -4.88 -12.22
C ASP A 208 1.27 -4.55 -11.49
N VAL A 209 1.34 -3.87 -10.35
CA VAL A 209 0.16 -3.38 -9.61
C VAL A 209 -0.62 -2.36 -10.44
N CYS A 210 0.04 -1.39 -11.08
CA CYS A 210 -0.61 -0.43 -11.97
C CYS A 210 -1.34 -1.13 -13.13
N VAL A 211 -0.68 -2.10 -13.79
CA VAL A 211 -1.28 -2.88 -14.88
C VAL A 211 -2.52 -3.64 -14.38
N LYS A 212 -2.41 -4.32 -13.24
CA LYS A 212 -3.50 -5.11 -12.65
C LYS A 212 -4.70 -4.23 -12.30
N ASN A 213 -4.47 -3.08 -11.66
CA ASN A 213 -5.54 -2.15 -11.28
C ASN A 213 -6.27 -1.58 -12.50
N GLU A 214 -5.56 -1.17 -13.54
CA GLU A 214 -6.19 -0.66 -14.77
C GLU A 214 -6.95 -1.75 -15.53
N LYS A 215 -6.42 -2.98 -15.56
CA LYS A 215 -7.14 -4.14 -16.10
C LYS A 215 -8.46 -4.38 -15.38
N GLN A 216 -8.43 -4.34 -14.05
CA GLN A 216 -9.61 -4.57 -13.25
C GLN A 216 -10.67 -3.49 -13.46
N LYS A 217 -10.28 -2.20 -13.56
CA LYS A 217 -11.18 -1.09 -13.90
C LYS A 217 -11.84 -1.28 -15.26
N LEU A 218 -11.06 -1.66 -16.29
CA LEU A 218 -11.59 -1.89 -17.63
C LEU A 218 -12.59 -3.06 -17.65
N ILE A 219 -12.26 -4.17 -16.98
CA ILE A 219 -13.17 -5.31 -16.88
C ILE A 219 -14.46 -4.93 -16.13
N GLN A 220 -14.36 -4.18 -15.03
CA GLN A 220 -15.52 -3.67 -14.28
C GLN A 220 -16.40 -2.72 -15.11
N SER A 221 -15.82 -2.03 -16.10
CA SER A 221 -16.60 -1.22 -17.06
C SER A 221 -17.34 -2.03 -18.14
N GLY A 222 -17.27 -3.38 -18.08
CA GLY A 222 -17.92 -4.29 -19.02
C GLY A 222 -17.07 -4.62 -20.25
N LEU A 223 -15.77 -4.31 -20.22
CA LEU A 223 -14.86 -4.59 -21.33
C LEU A 223 -14.40 -6.06 -21.31
N ASP A 224 -14.37 -6.70 -22.47
CA ASP A 224 -13.79 -8.04 -22.63
C ASP A 224 -12.30 -8.07 -22.25
N ILE A 225 -11.85 -9.21 -21.69
CA ILE A 225 -10.49 -9.37 -21.16
C ILE A 225 -9.43 -9.16 -22.24
N GLU A 226 -9.60 -9.72 -23.45
CA GLU A 226 -8.61 -9.57 -24.53
C GLU A 226 -8.54 -8.12 -25.04
N ILE A 227 -9.69 -7.44 -25.05
CA ILE A 227 -9.78 -6.03 -25.44
C ILE A 227 -9.12 -5.14 -24.38
N ALA A 228 -9.34 -5.43 -23.10
CA ALA A 228 -8.72 -4.72 -21.99
C ALA A 228 -7.19 -4.86 -22.03
N GLU A 229 -6.68 -6.06 -22.31
CA GLU A 229 -5.23 -6.32 -22.46
C GLU A 229 -4.62 -5.49 -23.60
N LYS A 230 -5.21 -5.52 -24.80
CA LYS A 230 -4.74 -4.70 -25.93
C LYS A 230 -4.79 -3.20 -25.65
N LYS A 231 -5.80 -2.74 -24.90
CA LYS A 231 -5.94 -1.33 -24.54
C LYS A 231 -4.88 -0.89 -23.53
N ILE A 232 -4.55 -1.75 -22.56
CA ILE A 232 -3.44 -1.56 -21.63
C ILE A 232 -2.13 -1.49 -22.40
N GLU A 233 -1.82 -2.46 -23.26
CA GLU A 233 -0.57 -2.45 -24.03
C GLU A 233 -0.38 -1.13 -24.80
N LYS A 234 -1.43 -0.65 -25.47
CA LYS A 234 -1.40 0.65 -26.15
C LYS A 234 -1.21 1.81 -25.19
N MET A 235 -1.96 1.86 -24.09
CA MET A 235 -1.89 2.94 -23.10
C MET A 235 -0.49 3.06 -22.49
N PHE A 236 0.13 1.93 -22.17
CA PHE A 236 1.47 1.88 -21.60
C PHE A 236 2.55 2.18 -22.63
N ALA A 237 2.36 1.81 -23.89
CA ALA A 237 3.30 2.13 -24.98
C ALA A 237 3.30 3.64 -25.34
N SER A 238 2.17 4.32 -25.22
CA SER A 238 2.04 5.75 -25.57
C SER A 238 2.29 6.72 -24.42
N ASN A 239 2.50 6.24 -23.20
CA ASN A 239 2.56 7.07 -22.00
C ASN A 239 4.00 7.28 -21.53
N GLU A 240 4.42 8.54 -21.47
CA GLU A 240 5.79 8.93 -21.11
C GLU A 240 6.18 8.53 -19.69
N TRP A 241 5.25 8.55 -18.74
CA TRP A 241 5.50 8.10 -17.37
C TRP A 241 5.83 6.61 -17.32
N PHE A 242 5.08 5.79 -18.05
CA PHE A 242 5.36 4.35 -18.16
C PHE A 242 6.67 4.06 -18.91
N LYS A 243 6.99 4.87 -19.92
CA LYS A 243 8.29 4.81 -20.59
C LYS A 243 9.43 5.09 -19.61
N GLY A 244 9.32 6.17 -18.81
CA GLY A 244 10.30 6.51 -17.77
C GLY A 244 10.48 5.41 -16.72
N ILE A 245 9.39 4.78 -16.26
CA ILE A 245 9.46 3.63 -15.34
C ILE A 245 10.19 2.44 -15.99
N ASN A 246 9.90 2.13 -17.25
CA ASN A 246 10.58 1.05 -17.96
C ASN A 246 12.07 1.33 -18.15
N ASP A 247 12.44 2.57 -18.44
CA ASP A 247 13.83 3.00 -18.57
C ASP A 247 14.55 2.85 -17.22
N LEU A 248 13.93 3.28 -16.11
CA LEU A 248 14.46 3.09 -14.75
C LEU A 248 14.61 1.62 -14.36
N ILE A 249 13.62 0.77 -14.68
CA ILE A 249 13.71 -0.69 -14.46
C ILE A 249 14.88 -1.27 -15.26
N SER A 250 15.02 -0.86 -16.54
CA SER A 250 16.09 -1.34 -17.40
C SER A 250 17.47 -0.91 -16.90
N PHE A 251 17.58 0.31 -16.37
CA PHE A 251 18.78 0.81 -15.73
C PHE A 251 19.12 -0.01 -14.49
N ALA A 252 18.17 -0.21 -13.57
CA ALA A 252 18.38 -1.00 -12.35
C ALA A 252 18.82 -2.45 -12.67
N LYS A 253 18.23 -3.07 -13.70
CA LYS A 253 18.63 -4.39 -14.23
C LYS A 253 20.07 -4.41 -14.74
N SER A 254 20.41 -3.46 -15.60
CA SER A 254 21.73 -3.39 -16.24
C SER A 254 22.83 -3.14 -15.20
N LEU A 255 22.50 -2.33 -14.20
CA LEU A 255 23.35 -2.07 -13.07
C LEU A 255 23.55 -3.34 -12.22
N ARG A 256 22.48 -4.06 -11.85
CA ARG A 256 22.60 -5.35 -11.14
C ARG A 256 23.52 -6.31 -11.91
N ASN A 257 23.31 -6.45 -13.21
CA ASN A 257 24.14 -7.31 -14.06
C ASN A 257 25.62 -6.90 -14.04
N PHE A 258 25.91 -5.60 -14.05
CA PHE A 258 27.27 -5.09 -13.93
C PHE A 258 27.89 -5.41 -12.57
N THR A 259 27.17 -5.10 -11.49
CA THR A 259 27.58 -5.39 -10.10
C THR A 259 27.85 -6.89 -9.90
N ASP A 260 26.95 -7.76 -10.35
CA ASP A 260 27.11 -9.22 -10.30
C ASP A 260 28.34 -9.70 -11.09
N SER A 261 28.60 -9.08 -12.24
CA SER A 261 29.77 -9.41 -13.08
C SER A 261 31.10 -9.07 -12.38
N ILE A 262 31.11 -8.00 -11.58
CA ILE A 262 32.26 -7.63 -10.73
C ILE A 262 32.41 -8.62 -9.57
N PHE A 263 31.34 -8.87 -8.80
CA PHE A 263 31.38 -9.71 -7.60
C PHE A 263 31.75 -11.17 -7.89
N THR A 264 31.21 -11.75 -8.96
CA THR A 264 31.43 -13.16 -9.29
C THR A 264 32.81 -13.43 -9.88
N LEU A 265 33.66 -12.39 -10.06
CA LEU A 265 34.88 -12.44 -10.87
C LEU A 265 34.63 -13.17 -12.20
N ARG A 266 33.40 -13.09 -12.73
CA ARG A 266 33.03 -13.55 -14.08
C ARG A 266 33.62 -12.66 -15.17
N GLY A 267 34.67 -11.91 -14.83
CA GLY A 267 35.78 -11.62 -15.74
C GLY A 267 36.53 -12.86 -16.25
N ARG A 268 35.96 -14.07 -16.18
CA ARG A 268 36.52 -15.23 -16.87
C ARG A 268 36.20 -15.13 -18.35
N CYS A 269 37.26 -14.93 -19.13
CA CYS A 269 37.33 -15.25 -20.56
C CYS A 269 36.52 -16.50 -20.90
N THR A 270 35.32 -16.39 -21.47
CA THR A 270 34.61 -17.55 -22.03
C THR A 270 33.74 -17.14 -23.22
N GLN A 271 34.37 -17.01 -24.40
CA GLN A 271 33.83 -17.18 -25.77
C GLN A 271 32.54 -16.44 -26.23
N ASN A 272 31.69 -15.94 -25.33
CA ASN A 272 30.44 -15.25 -25.61
C ASN A 272 30.58 -13.78 -25.17
N ARG A 273 30.66 -12.85 -26.13
CA ARG A 273 30.94 -11.43 -25.85
C ARG A 273 29.86 -10.77 -24.99
N ASP A 274 28.64 -11.27 -25.07
CA ASP A 274 27.44 -10.68 -24.45
C ASP A 274 27.34 -10.93 -22.92
N GLU A 275 28.14 -11.82 -22.35
CA GLU A 275 28.15 -12.15 -20.90
C GLU A 275 29.38 -11.61 -20.15
N SER A 276 30.17 -10.75 -20.81
CA SER A 276 31.39 -10.19 -20.22
C SER A 276 31.13 -8.92 -19.38
N ILE A 277 32.04 -8.61 -18.45
CA ILE A 277 32.04 -7.31 -17.72
C ILE A 277 32.01 -6.12 -18.71
N PHE A 278 32.65 -6.24 -19.87
CA PHE A 278 32.65 -5.20 -20.90
C PHE A 278 31.27 -5.01 -21.54
N ALA A 279 30.54 -6.11 -21.81
CA ALA A 279 29.18 -6.03 -22.31
C ALA A 279 28.22 -5.45 -21.25
N ALA A 280 28.34 -5.88 -20.00
CA ALA A 280 27.56 -5.33 -18.90
C ALA A 280 27.81 -3.82 -18.68
N HIS A 281 29.07 -3.38 -18.77
CA HIS A 281 29.44 -1.95 -18.73
C HIS A 281 28.85 -1.16 -19.90
N LYS A 282 28.89 -1.72 -21.12
CA LYS A 282 28.33 -1.08 -22.31
C LYS A 282 26.81 -0.92 -22.19
N ASP A 283 26.10 -1.98 -21.80
CA ASP A 283 24.65 -1.94 -21.60
C ASP A 283 24.27 -0.95 -20.49
N LEU A 284 25.00 -0.93 -19.36
CA LEU A 284 24.80 0.04 -18.29
C LEU A 284 24.98 1.49 -18.79
N ARG A 285 26.02 1.77 -19.58
CA ARG A 285 26.24 3.10 -20.16
C ARG A 285 25.06 3.54 -21.03
N GLU A 286 24.59 2.66 -21.91
CA GLU A 286 23.44 2.94 -22.78
C GLU A 286 22.16 3.22 -21.96
N LYS A 287 21.94 2.53 -20.84
CA LYS A 287 20.78 2.82 -19.97
C LYS A 287 20.93 4.12 -19.19
N ILE A 288 22.14 4.47 -18.75
CA ILE A 288 22.41 5.75 -18.08
C ILE A 288 22.03 6.91 -19.01
N GLU A 289 22.46 6.85 -20.27
CA GLU A 289 22.13 7.88 -21.27
C GLU A 289 20.61 8.01 -21.47
N LYS A 290 19.87 6.89 -21.50
CA LYS A 290 18.40 6.93 -21.58
C LYS A 290 17.75 7.61 -20.38
N VAL A 291 18.19 7.27 -19.17
CA VAL A 291 17.64 7.88 -17.94
C VAL A 291 18.00 9.37 -17.85
N GLN A 292 19.21 9.77 -18.25
CA GLN A 292 19.62 11.18 -18.28
C GLN A 292 18.76 12.01 -19.23
N ASN A 293 18.31 11.44 -20.35
CA ASN A 293 17.44 12.14 -21.29
C ASN A 293 16.01 12.35 -20.72
N LEU A 294 15.54 11.53 -19.77
CA LEU A 294 14.27 11.77 -19.08
C LEU A 294 14.29 13.10 -18.29
N ASP A 295 15.43 13.45 -17.71
CA ASP A 295 15.61 14.66 -16.89
C ASP A 295 15.54 15.93 -17.76
N ALA A 296 16.06 15.85 -19.00
CA ALA A 296 15.98 16.92 -19.99
C ALA A 296 14.54 17.16 -20.48
N ASP A 297 13.75 16.09 -20.65
CA ASP A 297 12.35 16.17 -21.08
C ASP A 297 11.46 16.77 -19.97
N ILE A 298 11.65 16.37 -18.70
CA ILE A 298 10.91 16.91 -17.55
C ILE A 298 11.20 18.41 -17.34
N SER A 299 12.47 18.82 -17.50
CA SER A 299 12.89 20.22 -17.40
C SER A 299 12.29 21.12 -18.48
N SER A 300 11.93 20.54 -19.63
CA SER A 300 11.27 21.25 -20.73
C SER A 300 9.75 21.42 -20.55
N LEU A 301 9.11 20.53 -19.78
CA LEU A 301 7.68 20.56 -19.46
C LEU A 301 7.34 21.54 -18.31
N SER A 302 8.33 21.92 -17.51
CA SER A 302 8.20 22.88 -16.41
C SER A 302 8.39 24.36 -16.83
N ASN A 303 8.54 24.65 -18.12
CA ASN A 303 8.67 26.00 -18.69
C ASN A 303 7.47 26.38 -19.56
#